data_AF-A0A8H8MBT8-F1
#
_entry.id   AF-A0A8H8MBT8-F1
#
_cell.length_a   1.000
_cell.length_b   1.000
_cell.length_c   1.000
_cell.angle_alpha   90.00
_cell.angle_beta   90.00
_cell.angle_gamma   90.00
#
_symmetry.space_group_name_H-M   'P 1'
#
loop_
_entity.id
_entity.type
_entity.pdbx_description
1 polymer ?
#
loop_
_entity_poly.entity_id
_entity_poly.type
_entity_poly.pdbx_seq_one_letter_code
_entity_poly.pdbx_strand_id
1 'polypeptide(L)'
;MSVDPWHEVKNESTASANSEELNWARNELKGTLAALDADLEDLEESVRIVEESGGRLFGVEEEEVMARRKYVVHVRKQIESMRKEVNSGSSNTRSGTARLSPTADPEPREDDQAEWARLEQEVDTLQQLLQFSQYCQ
;
A
#
# COMPACT_ATOMS: atom_id res chain seq x y z
N MET A 1 11.41 23.85 -35.68
CA MET A 1 10.98 23.37 -34.35
C MET A 1 11.84 22.17 -34.04
N SER A 2 12.90 22.37 -33.26
CA SER A 2 13.77 21.28 -32.81
C SER A 2 13.09 20.70 -31.57
N VAL A 3 12.50 19.51 -31.69
CA VAL A 3 12.00 18.77 -30.53
C VAL A 3 13.23 18.26 -29.79
N ASP A 4 13.41 18.71 -28.54
CA ASP A 4 14.56 18.32 -27.75
C ASP A 4 14.50 16.82 -27.45
N PRO A 5 15.49 16.02 -27.86
CA PRO A 5 15.47 14.55 -27.71
C PRO A 5 15.29 14.09 -26.26
N TRP A 6 15.68 14.92 -25.30
CA TRP A 6 15.56 14.68 -23.87
C TRP A 6 14.13 14.78 -23.32
N HIS A 7 13.21 15.45 -24.02
CA HIS A 7 11.82 15.55 -23.60
C HIS A 7 11.04 14.23 -23.81
N GLU A 8 11.35 13.50 -24.88
CA GLU A 8 10.69 12.23 -25.20
C GLU A 8 11.14 11.11 -24.26
N VAL A 9 12.44 11.04 -23.96
CA VAL A 9 13.01 10.09 -22.98
C VAL A 9 12.47 10.32 -21.58
N LYS A 10 12.34 11.59 -21.15
CA LYS A 10 11.81 11.91 -19.81
C LYS A 10 10.32 11.54 -19.67
N ASN A 11 9.54 11.71 -20.74
CA ASN A 11 8.12 11.39 -20.73
C ASN A 11 7.87 9.86 -20.74
N GLU A 12 8.67 9.11 -21.49
CA GLU A 12 8.62 7.63 -21.49
C GLU A 12 9.04 7.05 -20.13
N SER A 13 10.15 7.55 -19.54
CA SER A 13 10.61 7.07 -18.23
C SER A 13 9.63 7.37 -17.10
N THR A 14 8.96 8.53 -17.12
CA THR A 14 7.96 8.90 -16.10
C THR A 14 6.66 8.12 -16.25
N ALA A 15 6.22 7.86 -17.48
CA ALA A 15 5.06 7.00 -17.76
C ALA A 15 5.33 5.52 -17.40
N SER A 16 6.54 5.03 -17.69
CA SER A 16 6.95 3.66 -17.36
C SER A 16 7.11 3.46 -15.86
N ALA A 17 7.76 4.38 -15.15
CA ALA A 17 7.91 4.32 -13.70
C ALA A 17 6.55 4.34 -12.97
N ASN A 18 5.64 5.21 -13.41
CA ASN A 18 4.27 5.26 -12.86
C ASN A 18 3.50 3.95 -13.16
N SER A 19 3.70 3.34 -14.33
CA SER A 19 3.12 2.04 -14.66
C SER A 19 3.65 0.91 -13.76
N GLU A 20 4.96 0.88 -13.49
CA GLU A 20 5.58 -0.10 -12.58
C GLU A 20 5.08 0.06 -11.14
N GLU A 21 5.04 1.30 -10.63
CA GLU A 21 4.51 1.61 -9.31
C GLU A 21 3.03 1.24 -9.18
N LEU A 22 2.21 1.56 -10.19
CA LEU A 22 0.80 1.16 -10.23
C LEU A 22 0.61 -0.36 -10.27
N ASN A 23 1.49 -1.08 -11.00
CA ASN A 23 1.46 -2.54 -11.02
C ASN A 23 1.86 -3.13 -9.68
N TRP A 24 2.88 -2.57 -9.03
CA TRP A 24 3.31 -2.95 -7.69
C TRP A 24 2.19 -2.72 -6.67
N ALA A 25 1.62 -1.52 -6.62
CA ALA A 25 0.52 -1.18 -5.72
C ALA A 25 -0.70 -2.09 -5.93
N ARG A 26 -1.02 -2.42 -7.20
CA ARG A 26 -2.08 -3.38 -7.52
C ARG A 26 -1.77 -4.77 -6.98
N ASN A 27 -0.52 -5.23 -7.10
CA ASN A 27 -0.12 -6.53 -6.60
C ASN A 27 -0.12 -6.58 -5.08
N GLU A 28 0.34 -5.53 -4.42
CA GLU A 28 0.34 -5.39 -2.97
C GLU A 28 -1.10 -5.45 -2.44
N LEU A 29 -2.02 -4.69 -3.03
CA LEU A 29 -3.44 -4.72 -2.68
C LEU A 29 -4.05 -6.12 -2.88
N LYS A 30 -3.70 -6.85 -3.94
CA LYS A 30 -4.12 -8.25 -4.12
C LYS A 30 -3.62 -9.15 -3.00
N GLY A 31 -2.37 -8.95 -2.57
CA GLY A 31 -1.78 -9.66 -1.43
C GLY A 31 -2.54 -9.37 -0.13
N THR A 32 -2.81 -8.10 0.18
CA THR A 32 -3.59 -7.71 1.36
C THR A 32 -5.01 -8.29 1.32
N LEU A 33 -5.69 -8.24 0.17
CA LEU A 33 -7.04 -8.83 0.03
C LEU A 33 -7.03 -10.35 0.25
N ALA A 34 -5.97 -11.06 -0.17
CA ALA A 34 -5.83 -12.49 0.09
C ALA A 34 -5.58 -12.80 1.58
N ALA A 35 -4.82 -11.96 2.28
CA ALA A 35 -4.66 -12.09 3.73
C ALA A 35 -5.99 -11.89 4.48
N LEU A 36 -6.77 -10.87 4.08
CA LEU A 36 -8.10 -10.62 4.66
C LEU A 36 -9.10 -11.75 4.38
N ASP A 37 -9.01 -12.42 3.23
CA ASP A 37 -9.84 -13.60 2.94
C ASP A 37 -9.55 -14.73 3.93
N ALA A 38 -8.27 -15.00 4.22
CA ALA A 38 -7.88 -16.00 5.22
C ALA A 38 -8.39 -15.62 6.63
N ASP A 39 -8.25 -14.36 7.03
CA ASP A 39 -8.76 -13.87 8.31
C ASP A 39 -10.30 -14.05 8.40
N LEU A 40 -11.04 -13.84 7.31
CA LEU A 40 -12.49 -14.05 7.28
C LEU A 40 -12.89 -15.52 7.35
N GLU A 41 -12.10 -16.44 6.79
CA GLU A 41 -12.32 -17.88 6.93
C GLU A 41 -12.20 -18.29 8.40
N ASP A 42 -11.16 -17.81 9.10
CA ASP A 42 -10.98 -18.06 10.53
C ASP A 42 -12.11 -17.43 11.37
N LEU A 43 -12.57 -16.23 11.03
CA LEU A 43 -13.71 -15.60 11.70
C LEU A 43 -15.01 -16.37 11.47
N GLU A 44 -15.26 -16.88 10.26
CA GLU A 44 -16.43 -17.70 9.98
C GLU A 44 -16.43 -19.00 10.79
N GLU A 45 -15.27 -19.66 10.89
CA GLU A 45 -15.11 -20.85 11.72
C GLU A 45 -15.32 -20.53 13.21
N SER A 46 -14.79 -19.41 13.69
CA SER A 46 -15.00 -18.97 15.07
C SER A 46 -16.49 -18.75 15.39
N VAL A 47 -17.25 -18.16 14.47
CA VAL A 47 -18.69 -17.95 14.62
C VAL A 47 -19.42 -19.29 14.63
N ARG A 48 -19.05 -20.22 13.74
CA ARG A 48 -19.62 -21.57 13.70
C ARG A 48 -19.41 -22.32 15.01
N ILE A 49 -18.20 -22.30 15.57
CA ILE A 49 -17.89 -22.95 16.85
C ILE A 49 -18.76 -22.38 17.98
N VAL A 50 -18.96 -21.06 18.00
CA VAL A 50 -19.81 -20.40 19.00
C VAL A 50 -21.29 -20.76 18.81
N GLU A 51 -21.76 -20.87 17.57
CA GLU A 51 -23.13 -21.33 17.25
C GLU A 51 -23.36 -22.79 17.71
N GLU A 52 -22.42 -23.70 17.42
CA GLU A 52 -22.53 -25.13 17.73
C GLU A 52 -22.40 -25.43 19.23
N SER A 53 -21.48 -24.74 19.91
CA SER A 53 -21.26 -24.92 21.36
C SER A 53 -22.33 -24.18 22.18
N GLY A 54 -23.08 -23.28 21.56
CA GLY A 54 -24.02 -22.37 22.20
C GLY A 54 -23.31 -21.17 22.83
N GLY A 55 -23.69 -19.95 22.41
CA GLY A 55 -23.06 -18.70 22.83
C GLY A 55 -22.95 -18.49 24.35
N ARG A 56 -23.85 -19.10 25.14
CA ARG A 56 -23.80 -19.08 26.61
C ARG A 56 -22.50 -19.62 27.20
N LEU A 57 -21.84 -20.60 26.56
CA LEU A 57 -20.56 -21.12 27.04
C LEU A 57 -19.42 -20.09 26.91
N PHE A 58 -19.57 -19.14 25.99
CA PHE A 58 -18.62 -18.06 25.74
C PHE A 58 -19.09 -16.70 26.29
N GLY A 59 -20.25 -16.66 26.97
CA GLY A 59 -20.86 -15.42 27.45
C GLY A 59 -21.38 -14.51 26.32
N VAL A 60 -21.62 -15.07 25.13
CA VAL A 60 -22.08 -14.35 23.93
C VAL A 60 -23.59 -14.56 23.77
N GLU A 61 -24.33 -13.47 23.61
CA GLU A 61 -25.77 -13.52 23.36
C GLU A 61 -26.07 -13.93 21.92
N GLU A 62 -27.22 -14.58 21.69
CA GLU A 62 -27.63 -15.05 20.36
C GLU A 62 -27.72 -13.91 19.33
N GLU A 63 -28.18 -12.73 19.77
CA GLU A 63 -28.23 -11.54 18.93
C GLU A 63 -26.84 -11.09 18.46
N GLU A 64 -25.85 -11.19 19.35
CA GLU A 64 -24.46 -10.87 19.04
C GLU A 64 -23.86 -11.87 18.04
N VAL A 65 -24.12 -13.17 18.20
CA VAL A 65 -23.69 -14.21 17.24
C VAL A 65 -24.26 -13.92 15.85
N MET A 66 -25.55 -13.59 15.77
CA MET A 66 -26.17 -13.19 14.51
C MET A 66 -25.57 -11.91 13.92
N ALA A 67 -25.20 -10.94 14.75
CA ALA A 67 -24.52 -9.72 14.31
C ALA A 67 -23.14 -10.03 13.73
N ARG A 68 -22.35 -10.89 14.39
CA ARG A 68 -21.03 -11.35 13.91
C ARG A 68 -21.16 -12.07 12.57
N ARG A 69 -22.15 -12.96 12.42
CA ARG A 69 -22.45 -13.64 11.15
C ARG A 69 -22.78 -12.67 10.02
N LYS A 70 -23.63 -11.67 10.28
CA LYS A 70 -23.97 -10.61 9.30
C LYS A 70 -22.73 -9.80 8.91
N TYR A 71 -21.87 -9.48 9.87
CA TYR A 71 -20.64 -8.74 9.64
C TYR A 71 -19.68 -9.51 8.72
N VAL A 72 -19.41 -10.79 8.99
CA VAL A 72 -18.55 -11.63 8.15
C VAL A 72 -19.05 -11.67 6.70
N VAL A 73 -20.36 -11.88 6.49
CA VAL A 73 -20.97 -11.86 5.14
C VAL A 73 -20.84 -10.49 4.48
N HIS A 74 -20.98 -9.41 5.23
CA HIS A 74 -20.87 -8.05 4.71
C HIS A 74 -19.44 -7.74 4.25
N VAL A 75 -18.44 -8.04 5.07
CA VAL A 75 -17.02 -7.80 4.73
C VAL A 75 -16.59 -8.67 3.56
N ARG A 76 -17.01 -9.93 3.50
CA ARG A 76 -16.75 -10.81 2.34
C ARG A 76 -17.21 -10.18 1.02
N LYS A 77 -18.42 -9.61 0.99
CA LYS A 77 -18.93 -8.91 -0.19
C LYS A 77 -18.11 -7.67 -0.55
N GLN A 78 -17.60 -6.94 0.44
CA GLN A 78 -16.73 -5.79 0.18
C GLN A 78 -15.39 -6.22 -0.44
N ILE A 79 -14.76 -7.28 0.09
CA ILE A 79 -13.52 -7.84 -0.45
C ILE A 79 -13.73 -8.36 -1.87
N GLU A 80 -14.84 -9.03 -2.15
CA GLU A 80 -15.21 -9.46 -3.50
C GLU A 80 -15.37 -8.26 -4.47
N SER A 81 -15.99 -7.17 -4.03
CA SER A 81 -16.11 -5.93 -4.82
C SER A 81 -14.73 -5.35 -5.12
N MET A 82 -13.88 -5.20 -4.10
CA MET A 82 -12.53 -4.68 -4.24
C MET A 82 -11.70 -5.55 -5.18
N ARG A 83 -11.76 -6.89 -5.08
CA ARG A 83 -11.10 -7.81 -6.02
C ARG A 83 -11.59 -7.59 -7.45
N LYS A 84 -12.90 -7.43 -7.65
CA LYS A 84 -13.48 -7.18 -8.98
C LYS A 84 -12.98 -5.85 -9.55
N GLU A 85 -12.95 -4.79 -8.76
CA GLU A 85 -12.44 -3.49 -9.17
C GLU A 85 -10.95 -3.54 -9.53
N VAL A 86 -10.13 -4.18 -8.69
CA VAL A 86 -8.69 -4.37 -8.92
C VAL A 86 -8.39 -5.19 -10.17
N ASN A 87 -9.21 -6.19 -10.48
CA ASN A 87 -9.06 -7.01 -11.69
C ASN A 87 -9.70 -6.41 -12.95
N SER A 88 -10.66 -5.50 -12.82
CA SER A 88 -11.37 -4.89 -13.97
C SER A 88 -10.68 -3.64 -14.53
N GLY A 89 -9.50 -3.28 -14.00
CA GLY A 89 -8.69 -2.13 -14.42
C GLY A 89 -8.22 -2.17 -15.89
N SER A 90 -9.11 -1.82 -16.83
CA SER A 90 -8.81 -1.20 -18.13
C SER A 90 -10.04 -0.78 -18.97
N SER A 91 -11.29 -1.03 -18.58
CA SER A 91 -12.42 -0.86 -19.52
C SER A 91 -13.44 0.25 -19.23
N ASN A 92 -13.34 1.03 -18.15
CA ASN A 92 -14.37 2.05 -17.87
C ASN A 92 -13.86 3.38 -17.29
N THR A 93 -12.97 4.06 -18.01
CA THR A 93 -12.73 5.50 -17.84
C THR A 93 -13.02 6.22 -19.17
N ARG A 94 -14.32 6.36 -19.44
CA ARG A 94 -14.87 7.32 -20.41
C ARG A 94 -16.09 7.98 -19.77
N SER A 95 -15.85 9.06 -19.04
CA SER A 95 -16.67 10.27 -18.99
C SER A 95 -16.34 11.03 -17.70
N GLY A 96 -15.93 12.28 -17.83
CA GLY A 96 -15.64 13.16 -16.70
C GLY A 96 -14.36 13.96 -16.91
N THR A 97 -14.42 14.95 -17.79
CA THR A 97 -13.47 16.05 -17.83
C THR A 97 -13.57 16.85 -16.52
N ALA A 98 -12.95 16.36 -15.46
CA ALA A 98 -12.61 17.17 -14.30
C ALA A 98 -11.13 17.51 -14.44
N ARG A 99 -10.84 18.76 -14.80
CA ARG A 99 -9.50 19.34 -14.73
C ARG A 99 -9.06 19.29 -13.26
N LEU A 100 -8.34 18.24 -12.89
CA LEU A 100 -7.59 18.19 -11.66
C LEU A 100 -6.31 19.00 -11.90
N SER A 101 -6.23 20.15 -11.25
CA SER A 101 -4.98 20.87 -11.06
C SER A 101 -3.93 19.89 -10.52
N PRO A 102 -2.69 19.86 -11.02
CA PRO A 102 -1.64 19.10 -10.36
C PRO A 102 -1.45 19.75 -8.99
N THR A 103 -1.84 19.06 -7.92
CA THR A 103 -1.25 19.29 -6.61
C THR A 103 0.23 19.03 -6.80
N ALA A 104 1.00 20.12 -6.83
CA ALA A 104 2.44 20.06 -6.78
C ALA A 104 2.81 19.18 -5.59
N ASP A 105 3.60 18.15 -5.84
CA ASP A 105 4.34 17.46 -4.80
C ASP A 105 5.01 18.52 -3.91
N PRO A 106 5.01 18.37 -2.57
CA PRO A 106 5.87 19.20 -1.75
C PRO A 106 7.30 18.87 -2.13
N GLU A 107 7.91 19.71 -2.98
CA GLU A 107 9.34 19.70 -3.23
C GLU A 107 10.06 19.61 -1.87
N PRO A 108 10.97 18.64 -1.68
CA PRO A 108 11.79 18.59 -0.48
C PRO A 108 12.46 19.96 -0.34
N ARG A 109 12.36 20.58 0.84
CA ARG A 109 12.99 21.88 1.02
C ARG A 109 14.49 21.66 0.82
N GLU A 110 15.15 22.52 0.05
CA GLU A 110 16.61 22.43 -0.19
C GLU A 110 17.40 22.32 1.13
N ASP A 111 16.85 22.84 2.23
CA ASP A 111 17.37 22.74 3.59
C ASP A 111 17.45 21.29 4.09
N ASP A 112 16.43 20.46 3.83
CA ASP A 112 16.39 19.06 4.27
C ASP A 112 17.48 18.26 3.56
N GLN A 113 17.62 18.45 2.23
CA GLN A 113 18.64 17.75 1.44
C GLN A 113 20.06 18.17 1.81
N ALA A 114 20.28 19.45 2.12
CA ALA A 114 21.56 19.96 2.58
C ALA A 114 21.92 19.46 3.99
N GLU A 115 20.95 19.35 4.90
CA GLU A 115 21.15 18.77 6.24
C GLU A 115 21.52 17.28 6.17
N TRP A 116 20.79 16.50 5.36
CA TRP A 116 21.11 15.09 5.14
C TRP A 116 22.51 14.88 4.56
N ALA A 117 22.90 15.68 3.56
CA ALA A 117 24.23 15.60 2.96
C ALA A 117 25.36 15.93 3.97
N ARG A 118 25.13 16.86 4.90
CA ARG A 118 26.10 17.17 5.96
C ARG A 118 26.23 16.04 6.97
N LEU A 119 25.11 15.44 7.37
CA LEU A 119 25.10 14.29 8.29
C LEU A 119 25.82 13.08 7.69
N GLU A 120 25.60 12.80 6.41
CA GLU A 120 26.28 11.72 5.69
C GLU A 120 27.81 11.95 5.68
N GLN A 121 28.24 13.18 5.40
CA GLN A 121 29.66 13.55 5.43
C GLN A 121 30.28 13.41 6.83
N GLU A 122 29.55 13.75 7.90
CA GLU A 122 30.00 13.55 9.28
C GLU A 122 30.15 12.05 9.61
N VAL A 123 29.18 11.22 9.22
CA VAL A 123 29.26 9.76 9.43
C VAL A 123 30.46 9.16 8.69
N ASP A 124 30.70 9.57 7.45
CA ASP A 124 31.85 9.11 6.65
C ASP A 124 33.18 9.53 7.26
N THR A 125 33.28 10.76 7.76
CA THR A 125 34.51 11.23 8.42
C THR A 125 34.80 10.48 9.72
N LEU A 126 33.78 10.24 10.55
CA LEU A 126 33.93 9.43 11.76
C LEU A 126 34.35 8.00 11.44
N GLN A 127 33.77 7.42 10.39
CA GLN A 127 34.12 6.08 9.93
C GLN A 127 35.57 6.02 9.43
N GLN A 128 36.03 7.00 8.66
CA GLN A 128 37.43 7.07 8.23
C GLN A 128 38.40 7.23 9.40
N LEU A 129 38.08 8.06 10.39
CA LEU A 129 38.92 8.22 11.59
C LEU A 129 38.99 6.95 12.42
N LEU A 130 37.88 6.22 12.55
CA LEU A 130 37.86 4.91 13.21
C LEU A 130 38.71 3.89 12.44
N GLN A 131 38.60 3.86 11.11
CA GLN A 131 39.44 3.00 10.27
C GLN A 131 40.93 3.37 10.41
N PHE A 132 41.25 4.66 10.43
CA PHE A 132 42.63 5.14 10.57
C PHE A 132 43.21 4.77 11.95
N SER A 133 42.43 4.91 13.02
CA SER A 133 42.83 4.49 14.36
C SER A 133 43.06 2.98 14.48
N GLN A 134 42.35 2.16 13.71
CA GLN A 134 42.55 0.70 13.68
C GLN A 134 43.79 0.30 12.88
N TYR A 135 44.19 1.10 11.89
CA TYR A 135 45.37 0.85 11.05
C TYR A 135 46.69 1.39 11.63
N CYS A 136 46.64 2.34 12.56
CA CYS A 136 47.81 2.88 13.25
C CYS A 136 48.21 2.12 14.54
N GLN A 137 47.68 0.91 14.74
CA GLN A 137 48.05 -0.02 15.81
C GLN A 137 48.73 -1.26 15.22
#